data_AF-A0A1G1WC63-F1
#
_entry.id   AF-A0A1G1WC63-F1
#
_cell.length_a   1.000
_cell.length_b   1.000
_cell.length_c   1.000
_cell.angle_alpha   90.00
_cell.angle_beta   90.00
_cell.angle_gamma   90.00
#
_symmetry.space_group_name_H-M   'P 1'
#
loop_
_entity.id
_entity.type
_entity.pdbx_description
1 polymer ?
#
loop_
_entity_poly.entity_id
_entity_poly.type
_entity_poly.pdbx_seq_one_letter_code
_entity_poly.pdbx_strand_id
1 'polypeptide(L)' 'MKNIARNTEVISVSLPKETAERLEKIRKTRGQSRSALITSLIDKGADEEAWSQIYKKGRQVARKLKITSEDDIDRILHAQ' A
#
# COMPACT_ATOMS: atom_id res chain seq x y z
N MET A 1 -36.54 11.28 5.02
CA MET A 1 -35.61 10.94 3.92
C MET A 1 -34.24 10.69 4.56
N LYS A 2 -33.63 9.52 4.34
CA LYS A 2 -32.30 9.21 4.90
C LYS A 2 -31.26 10.01 4.10
N ASN A 3 -30.64 11.02 4.70
CA ASN A 3 -29.54 11.73 4.06
C ASN A 3 -28.35 10.77 3.97
N ILE A 4 -28.09 10.24 2.78
CA ILE A 4 -26.87 9.49 2.50
C ILE A 4 -25.75 10.53 2.40
N ALA A 5 -24.95 10.66 3.47
CA ALA A 5 -23.76 11.49 3.44
C ALA A 5 -22.76 10.89 2.45
N ARG A 6 -22.26 11.70 1.52
CA ARG A 6 -21.29 11.28 0.52
C ARG A 6 -19.93 11.12 1.20
N ASN A 7 -19.34 9.92 1.16
CA ASN A 7 -18.00 9.64 1.69
C ASN A 7 -16.89 9.81 0.64
N THR A 8 -17.02 10.79 -0.25
CA THR A 8 -16.04 11.04 -1.33
C THR A 8 -15.85 12.54 -1.52
N GLU A 9 -14.60 12.96 -1.64
CA GLU A 9 -14.22 14.33 -1.96
C GLU A 9 -13.79 14.44 -3.43
N VAL A 10 -14.17 15.52 -4.11
CA VAL A 10 -13.74 15.79 -5.48
C VAL A 10 -12.55 16.74 -5.43
N ILE A 11 -11.41 16.28 -5.95
CA ILE A 11 -10.19 17.07 -6.04
C ILE A 11 -9.91 17.49 -7.48
N SER A 12 -9.26 18.63 -7.66
CA SER A 12 -8.73 19.08 -8.95
C SER A 12 -7.21 18.97 -8.93
N VAL A 13 -6.63 18.25 -9.89
CA VAL A 13 -5.18 18.01 -9.96
C VAL A 13 -4.68 18.24 -11.37
N SER A 14 -3.52 18.89 -11.48
CA SER A 14 -2.78 19.04 -12.74
C SER A 14 -1.70 17.96 -12.82
N LEU A 15 -1.64 17.25 -13.95
CA LEU A 15 -0.63 16.25 -14.22
C LEU A 15 0.20 16.65 -15.45
N PRO A 16 1.50 16.28 -15.51
CA PRO A 16 2.25 16.33 -16.75
C PRO A 16 1.51 15.60 -17.87
N LYS A 17 1.56 16.13 -19.10
CA LYS A 17 0.82 15.57 -20.25
C LYS A 17 1.08 14.07 -20.44
N GLU A 18 2.35 13.68 -20.40
CA GLU A 18 2.76 12.28 -20.53
C GLU A 18 2.14 11.40 -19.44
N THR A 19 2.12 11.87 -18.20
CA THR A 19 1.50 11.14 -17.07
C THR A 19 0.00 10.99 -17.26
N ALA A 20 -0.68 12.04 -17.72
CA ALA A 20 -2.11 11.98 -18.01
C ALA A 20 -2.42 10.98 -19.13
N GLU A 21 -1.61 10.94 -20.19
CA GLU A 21 -1.75 9.97 -21.27
C GLU A 21 -1.53 8.52 -20.81
N ARG A 22 -0.53 8.29 -19.95
CA ARG A 22 -0.28 6.98 -19.33
C ARG A 22 -1.45 6.54 -18.47
N LEU A 23 -2.00 7.45 -17.65
CA LEU A 23 -3.20 7.19 -16.84
C LEU A 23 -4.38 6.76 -17.72
N GLU A 24 -4.61 7.46 -18.83
CA GLU A 24 -5.68 7.13 -19.78
C GLU A 24 -5.51 5.75 -20.43
N LYS A 25 -4.29 5.38 -20.81
CA LYS A 25 -4.01 4.06 -21.37
C LYS A 25 -4.29 2.96 -20.33
N ILE A 26 -3.73 3.09 -19.14
CA ILE A 26 -3.86 2.08 -18.07
C ILE A 26 -5.31 1.89 -17.66
N ARG A 27 -6.05 2.98 -17.41
CA ARG A 27 -7.45 2.87 -16.96
C ARG A 27 -8.32 2.18 -18.00
N LYS A 28 -8.08 2.41 -19.30
CA LYS A 28 -8.82 1.78 -20.39
C LYS A 28 -8.53 0.28 -20.45
N THR A 29 -7.25 -0.11 -20.36
CA THR A 29 -6.85 -1.52 -20.31
C THR A 29 -7.48 -2.25 -19.11
N ARG A 30 -7.63 -1.58 -17.97
CA ARG A 30 -8.22 -2.15 -16.75
C ARG A 30 -9.74 -2.00 -16.64
N GLY A 31 -10.40 -1.31 -17.57
CA GLY A 31 -11.84 -1.01 -17.47
C GLY A 31 -12.23 -0.13 -16.28
N GLN A 32 -11.31 0.72 -15.79
CA GLN A 32 -11.50 1.52 -14.58
C GLN A 32 -11.79 3.00 -14.89
N SER A 33 -12.49 3.67 -13.96
CA SER A 33 -12.57 5.13 -13.95
C SER A 33 -11.23 5.74 -13.52
N ARG A 34 -11.03 7.04 -13.78
CA ARG A 34 -9.84 7.77 -13.33
C ARG A 34 -9.69 7.74 -11.81
N SER A 35 -10.78 8.02 -11.09
CA SER A 35 -10.79 8.01 -9.63
C SER A 35 -10.46 6.63 -9.09
N ALA A 36 -11.08 5.56 -9.61
CA ALA A 36 -10.81 4.20 -9.16
C ALA A 36 -9.33 3.80 -9.36
N LEU A 37 -8.74 4.13 -10.51
CA LEU A 37 -7.33 3.86 -10.75
C LEU A 37 -6.44 4.67 -9.82
N ILE A 38 -6.68 5.97 -9.67
CA ILE A 38 -5.89 6.85 -8.79
C ILE A 38 -5.96 6.37 -7.34
N THR A 39 -7.16 6.06 -6.83
CA THR A 39 -7.36 5.49 -5.49
C THR A 39 -6.54 4.21 -5.31
N SER A 40 -6.63 3.25 -6.25
CA SER A 40 -5.87 2.00 -6.15
C SER A 40 -4.35 2.19 -6.13
N LEU A 41 -3.84 3.23 -6.82
CA LEU A 41 -2.41 3.54 -6.85
C LEU A 41 -1.97 4.18 -5.53
N ILE A 42 -2.80 5.03 -4.94
CA ILE A 42 -2.56 5.65 -3.62
C ILE A 42 -2.55 4.56 -2.55
N ASP A 43 -3.57 3.70 -2.52
CA ASP A 43 -3.68 2.61 -1.53
C ASP A 43 -2.47 1.67 -1.61
N LYS A 44 -2.11 1.27 -2.83
CA LYS A 44 -0.92 0.43 -3.05
C LYS A 44 0.36 1.10 -2.55
N GLY A 45 0.54 2.40 -2.79
CA GLY A 45 1.70 3.14 -2.30
C GLY A 45 1.75 3.20 -0.78
N ALA A 46 0.61 3.44 -0.13
CA ALA A 46 0.49 3.44 1.32
C ALA A 46 0.79 2.06 1.93
N ASP A 47 0.29 0.98 1.32
CA ASP A 47 0.57 -0.39 1.72
C ASP A 47 2.05 -0.74 1.60
N GLU A 48 2.68 -0.38 0.48
CA GLU A 48 4.11 -0.60 0.25
C GLU A 48 4.97 0.14 1.28
N GLU A 49 4.60 1.37 1.64
CA GLU A 49 5.27 2.12 2.70
C GLU A 49 5.10 1.46 4.06
N ALA A 50 3.88 1.06 4.42
CA ALA A 50 3.60 0.35 5.67
C ALA A 50 4.40 -0.95 5.78
N TRP A 51 4.39 -1.78 4.73
CA TRP A 51 5.16 -3.01 4.67
C TRP A 51 6.67 -2.77 4.76
N SER A 52 7.18 -1.72 4.12
CA SER A 52 8.60 -1.34 4.21
C SER A 52 9.01 -1.03 5.65
N GLN A 53 8.16 -0.34 6.42
CA GLN A 53 8.44 -0.07 7.83
C GLN A 53 8.38 -1.32 8.70
N ILE A 54 7.38 -2.18 8.50
CA ILE A 54 7.27 -3.47 9.21
C ILE A 54 8.51 -4.33 8.94
N TYR A 55 8.92 -4.43 7.67
CA TYR A 55 10.09 -5.21 7.27
C TYR A 55 11.38 -4.67 7.90
N LYS A 56 11.58 -3.34 7.88
CA LYS A 56 12.73 -2.70 8.56
C LYS A 56 12.76 -3.02 10.05
N LYS A 57 11.62 -2.89 10.73
CA LYS A 57 11.50 -3.22 12.16
C LYS A 57 11.78 -4.70 12.42
N GLY A 58 11.22 -5.59 11.61
CA GLY A 58 11.47 -7.03 11.67
C GLY A 58 12.96 -7.36 11.55
N ARG A 59 13.65 -6.77 10.56
CA ARG A 59 15.10 -6.91 10.37
C ARG A 59 15.91 -6.42 11.57
N GLN A 60 15.52 -5.30 12.18
CA GLN A 60 16.17 -4.78 13.39
C GLN A 60 16.00 -5.72 14.58
N VAL A 61 14.77 -6.23 14.79
CA VAL A 61 14.46 -7.18 15.87
C VAL A 61 15.19 -8.50 15.67
N ALA A 62 15.18 -9.05 14.45
CA ALA A 62 15.90 -10.28 14.12
C ALA A 62 17.39 -10.16 14.41
N ARG A 63 18.03 -9.04 14.05
CA ARG A 63 19.43 -8.76 14.40
C ARG A 63 19.65 -8.69 15.91
N LYS A 64 18.79 -7.99 16.65
CA LYS A 64 18.89 -7.86 18.11
C LYS A 64 18.77 -9.21 18.82
N LEU A 65 17.88 -10.08 18.32
CA LEU A 65 17.61 -11.41 18.87
C LEU A 65 18.48 -12.51 18.24
N LYS A 66 19.36 -12.15 17.29
CA LYS A 66 20.20 -13.09 16.52
C LYS A 66 19.40 -14.20 15.83
N ILE A 67 18.18 -13.90 15.40
CA ILE A 67 17.33 -14.82 14.64
C ILE A 67 17.92 -14.96 13.24
N THR A 68 18.33 -16.17 12.88
CA THR A 68 18.96 -16.48 11.60
C THR A 68 18.27 -17.62 10.85
N SER A 69 17.46 -18.43 11.53
CA SER A 69 16.65 -19.51 10.96
C SER A 69 15.24 -19.51 11.56
N GLU A 70 14.37 -20.35 11.00
CA GLU A 70 13.04 -20.62 11.57
C GLU A 70 13.15 -21.34 12.92
N ASP A 71 14.16 -22.20 13.12
CA ASP A 71 14.41 -22.87 14.41
C ASP A 71 14.69 -21.87 15.56
N ASP A 72 15.33 -20.73 15.26
CA ASP A 72 15.53 -19.67 16.25
C ASP A 72 14.20 -19.05 16.70
N ILE A 73 13.23 -18.95 15.78
CA ILE A 73 11.88 -18.43 16.06
C ILE A 73 11.12 -19.44 16.93
N ASP A 74 11.13 -20.71 16.54
CA ASP A 74 10.45 -21.78 17.28
C ASP A 74 11.01 -21.90 18.70
N ARG A 75 12.33 -21.81 18.86
CA ARG A 75 12.97 -21.76 20.18
C ARG A 75 12.47 -20.58 21.01
N ILE A 76 12.31 -19.39 20.43
CA ILE A 76 11.80 -18.22 21.16
C ILE A 76 10.33 -18.38 21.55
N LEU A 77 9.50 -18.93 20.66
CA LEU A 77 8.06 -19.10 20.88
C LEU A 77 7.74 -20.22 21.89
N HIS A 78 8.56 -21.28 21.91
CA HIS A 78 8.38 -22.44 22.76
C HIS A 78 9.31 -22.48 23.98
N ALA A 79 10.09 -21.42 24.24
CA ALA A 79 10.92 -21.27 25.43
C ALA A 79 10.13 -20.98 26.73
N GLN A 80 8.81 -21.13 26.74
CA GLN A 80 7.96 -20.93 27.92
C GLN A 80 7.73 -22.22 28.70
#